data_AF-A0A2S8SXK5-F1
#
_entry.id   AF-A0A2S8SXK5-F1
#
_cell.length_a   1.000
_cell.length_b   1.000
_cell.length_c   1.000
_cell.angle_alpha   90.00
_cell.angle_beta   90.00
_cell.angle_gamma   90.00
#
_symmetry.space_group_name_H-M   'P 1'
#
loop_
_entity.id
_entity.type
_entity.pdbx_description
1 polymer ?
#
loop_
_entity_poly.entity_id
_entity_poly.type
_entity_poly.pdbx_seq_one_letter_code
_entity_poly.pdbx_strand_id
1 'polypeptide(L)'
;MSYCLGIKTHEGLVLASDSRTSAGDQVSLCQKMHTFVVPGERVFVLLTSGSLSLSQSVITLLRKEFDAGEGLKIAESLYDAARVVGKMVRHVSDLDREFLERDKFSFNCHFVLGGQIKGEDPDLYLVYPPGNPLRSSTDSPYVQIGETKYGRPILDRGIKYASTSLEAAAKYALISLDSTMRSNMTVGPPVDLLIYRAGDLDIKRQRHLVASDPDLQEIHVRWEQSLRKAVMELPPIGFDEIENEVKA
;
A
#
# COMPACT_ATOMS: atom_id res chain seq x y z
N MET A 1 -1.81 -3.22 13.25
CA MET A 1 -0.83 -3.37 12.15
C MET A 1 -1.58 -3.59 10.83
N SER A 2 -0.97 -3.22 9.71
CA SER A 2 -1.59 -3.07 8.38
C SER A 2 -0.53 -3.29 7.31
N TYR A 3 -0.91 -3.61 6.07
CA TYR A 3 -0.03 -3.54 4.91
C TYR A 3 -0.77 -2.92 3.72
N CYS A 4 -0.24 -1.82 3.21
CA CYS A 4 -0.72 -1.18 2.00
C CYS A 4 0.44 -0.89 1.05
N LEU A 5 0.17 -0.86 -0.24
CA LEU A 5 1.15 -0.53 -1.26
C LEU A 5 0.54 0.24 -2.44
N GLY A 6 1.37 1.04 -3.10
CA GLY A 6 1.09 1.64 -4.40
C GLY A 6 2.19 1.28 -5.39
N ILE A 7 1.83 0.95 -6.62
CA ILE A 7 2.75 0.65 -7.74
C ILE A 7 2.46 1.64 -8.86
N LYS A 8 3.51 2.27 -9.38
CA LYS A 8 3.48 3.16 -10.53
C LYS A 8 4.04 2.43 -11.75
N THR A 9 3.32 2.49 -12.86
CA THR A 9 3.75 1.96 -14.15
C THR A 9 3.67 3.07 -15.19
N HIS A 10 4.23 2.85 -16.38
CA HIS A 10 4.05 3.75 -17.52
C HIS A 10 2.58 3.88 -17.96
N GLU A 11 1.70 2.94 -17.60
CA GLU A 11 0.27 2.94 -17.94
C GLU A 11 -0.61 3.63 -16.88
N GLY A 12 -0.12 3.82 -15.65
CA GLY A 12 -0.89 4.35 -14.53
C GLY A 12 -0.50 3.76 -13.17
N LEU A 13 -1.47 3.64 -12.27
CA LEU A 13 -1.26 3.24 -10.87
C LEU A 13 -2.03 1.98 -10.49
N VAL A 14 -1.46 1.19 -9.59
CA VAL A 14 -2.14 0.14 -8.83
C VAL A 14 -2.00 0.46 -7.36
N LEU A 15 -3.11 0.49 -6.62
CA LEU A 15 -3.10 0.65 -5.16
C LEU A 15 -3.81 -0.54 -4.52
N ALA A 16 -3.24 -1.04 -3.43
CA ALA A 16 -3.82 -2.13 -2.68
C ALA A 16 -3.65 -1.96 -1.17
N SER A 17 -4.66 -2.36 -0.40
CA SER A 17 -4.61 -2.34 1.06
C SER A 17 -5.32 -3.54 1.65
N ASP A 18 -4.76 -4.10 2.71
CA ASP A 18 -5.48 -5.01 3.59
C ASP A 18 -6.49 -4.24 4.47
N SER A 19 -7.40 -4.95 5.14
CA SER A 19 -8.42 -4.34 6.00
C SER A 19 -8.31 -4.74 7.46
N ARG A 20 -7.41 -5.67 7.81
CA ARG A 20 -7.28 -6.14 9.19
C ARG A 20 -6.56 -5.11 10.04
N THR A 21 -7.18 -4.66 11.12
CA THR A 21 -6.55 -3.76 12.08
C THR A 21 -6.53 -4.42 13.45
N SER A 22 -5.34 -4.53 14.03
CA SER A 22 -5.15 -4.94 15.43
C SER A 22 -4.90 -3.72 16.30
N ALA A 23 -5.72 -3.58 17.34
CA ALA A 23 -5.58 -2.62 18.43
C ALA A 23 -5.51 -3.41 19.76
N GLY A 24 -4.30 -3.77 20.16
CA GLY A 24 -4.09 -4.73 21.26
C GLY A 24 -4.68 -6.10 20.90
N ASP A 25 -5.48 -6.65 21.81
CA ASP A 25 -6.12 -7.97 21.64
C ASP A 25 -7.33 -7.95 20.71
N GLN A 26 -7.82 -6.76 20.33
CA GLN A 26 -8.96 -6.64 19.43
C GLN A 26 -8.49 -6.60 17.97
N VAL A 27 -9.00 -7.56 17.20
CA VAL A 27 -8.90 -7.56 15.74
C VAL A 27 -10.22 -7.06 15.17
N SER A 28 -10.16 -5.99 14.38
CA SER A 28 -11.32 -5.41 13.70
C SER A 28 -11.03 -5.25 12.21
N LEU A 29 -12.08 -5.12 11.41
CA LEU A 29 -11.97 -4.77 10.01
C LEU A 29 -12.14 -3.26 9.86
N CYS A 30 -11.19 -2.61 9.22
CA CYS A 30 -11.28 -1.20 8.86
C CYS A 30 -10.82 -1.01 7.42
N GLN A 31 -11.58 -0.23 6.67
CA GLN A 31 -11.17 0.24 5.35
C GLN A 31 -9.94 1.13 5.47
N LYS A 32 -8.94 0.89 4.62
CA LYS A 32 -7.67 1.64 4.59
C LYS A 32 -7.41 2.36 3.28
N MET A 33 -8.27 2.16 2.28
CA MET A 33 -8.25 2.87 1.01
C MET A 33 -9.38 3.89 0.95
N HIS A 34 -9.06 5.16 0.72
CA HIS A 34 -10.03 6.25 0.66
C HIS A 34 -9.85 7.07 -0.62
N THR A 35 -10.94 7.44 -1.27
CA THR A 35 -10.92 8.10 -2.58
C THR A 35 -11.47 9.52 -2.50
N PHE A 36 -10.86 10.44 -3.26
CA PHE A 36 -11.28 11.83 -3.40
C PHE A 36 -11.30 12.15 -4.89
N VAL A 37 -12.50 12.33 -5.46
CA VAL A 37 -12.69 12.37 -6.91
C VAL A 37 -13.49 13.60 -7.30
N VAL A 38 -12.99 14.34 -8.28
CA VAL A 38 -13.77 15.29 -9.08
C VAL A 38 -13.70 14.77 -10.52
N PRO A 39 -14.78 14.10 -11.01
CA PRO A 39 -14.74 13.39 -12.29
C PRO A 39 -14.30 14.29 -13.45
N GLY A 40 -13.37 13.80 -14.25
CA GLY A 40 -12.82 14.53 -15.41
C GLY A 40 -11.79 15.61 -15.05
N GLU A 41 -11.48 15.80 -13.76
CA GLU A 41 -10.53 16.81 -13.30
C GLU A 41 -9.42 16.22 -12.42
N ARG A 42 -9.75 15.45 -11.38
CA ARG A 42 -8.77 14.92 -10.44
C ARG A 42 -9.25 13.66 -9.73
N VAL A 43 -8.31 12.76 -9.47
CA VAL A 43 -8.51 11.56 -8.67
C VAL A 43 -7.37 11.45 -7.68
N PHE A 44 -7.69 11.31 -6.40
CA PHE A 44 -6.74 10.94 -5.36
C PHE A 44 -7.22 9.71 -4.61
N VAL A 45 -6.28 8.85 -4.28
CA VAL A 45 -6.46 7.63 -3.49
C VAL A 45 -5.46 7.68 -2.34
N LEU A 46 -5.96 7.64 -1.11
CA LEU A 46 -5.15 7.58 0.11
C LEU A 46 -5.20 6.17 0.69
N LEU A 47 -4.04 5.59 0.96
CA LEU A 47 -3.89 4.39 1.76
C LEU A 47 -3.39 4.75 3.16
N THR A 48 -3.87 4.07 4.20
CA THR A 48 -3.55 4.40 5.60
C THR A 48 -2.87 3.25 6.34
N SER A 49 -1.92 3.59 7.22
CA SER A 49 -1.32 2.63 8.17
C SER A 49 -0.89 3.31 9.45
N GLY A 50 -0.68 2.53 10.51
CA GLY A 50 -0.30 3.01 11.84
C GLY A 50 -1.50 3.05 12.77
N SER A 51 -1.56 4.08 13.62
CA SER A 51 -2.67 4.28 14.57
C SER A 51 -3.98 4.54 13.83
N LEU A 52 -4.99 3.73 14.16
CA LEU A 52 -6.31 3.82 13.55
C LEU A 52 -7.00 5.13 13.90
N SER A 53 -6.99 5.53 15.17
CA SER A 53 -7.62 6.79 15.60
C SER A 53 -7.01 7.99 14.89
N LEU A 54 -5.67 8.05 14.81
CA LEU A 54 -4.97 9.14 14.14
C LEU A 54 -5.28 9.19 12.63
N SER A 55 -5.24 8.03 11.95
CA SER A 55 -5.54 7.98 10.52
C SER A 55 -7.00 8.32 10.21
N GLN A 56 -7.95 7.87 11.04
CA GLN A 56 -9.36 8.23 10.92
C GLN A 56 -9.59 9.73 11.13
N SER A 57 -8.94 10.36 12.11
CA SER A 57 -9.01 11.82 12.32
C SER A 57 -8.51 12.58 11.09
N VAL A 58 -7.36 12.19 10.54
CA VAL A 58 -6.81 12.81 9.31
C VAL A 58 -7.77 12.66 8.13
N ILE A 59 -8.29 11.46 7.88
CA ILE A 59 -9.24 11.20 6.77
C ILE A 59 -10.54 11.98 6.96
N THR A 60 -11.06 12.05 8.18
CA THR A 60 -12.30 12.79 8.51
C THR A 60 -12.14 14.28 8.21
N LEU A 61 -11.02 14.87 8.62
CA LEU A 61 -10.75 16.29 8.36
C LEU A 61 -10.50 16.58 6.88
N LEU A 62 -9.75 15.72 6.18
CA LEU A 62 -9.55 15.82 4.73
C LEU A 62 -10.88 15.74 3.97
N ARG A 63 -11.78 14.85 4.39
CA ARG A 63 -13.12 14.73 3.79
C ARG A 63 -13.92 16.01 4.00
N LYS A 64 -13.92 16.54 5.22
CA LYS A 64 -14.61 17.80 5.55
C LYS A 64 -14.12 18.96 4.69
N GLU A 65 -12.81 19.14 4.54
CA GLU A 65 -12.25 20.19 3.65
C GLU A 65 -12.65 19.93 2.19
N PHE A 66 -12.53 18.69 1.71
CA PHE A 66 -12.87 18.34 0.33
C PHE A 66 -14.34 18.61 0.00
N ASP A 67 -15.26 18.23 0.89
CA ASP A 67 -16.70 18.42 0.71
C ASP A 67 -17.07 19.92 0.75
N ALA A 68 -16.31 20.73 1.50
CA ALA A 68 -16.44 22.18 1.55
C ALA A 68 -15.85 22.91 0.33
N GLY A 69 -15.17 22.21 -0.59
CA GLY A 69 -14.51 22.86 -1.73
C GLY A 69 -13.05 23.23 -1.51
N GLU A 70 -12.43 22.74 -0.44
CA GLU A 70 -11.08 23.12 0.00
C GLU A 70 -10.10 21.93 -0.03
N GLY A 71 -8.88 22.15 0.47
CA GLY A 71 -7.86 21.12 0.64
C GLY A 71 -7.52 20.40 -0.67
N LEU A 72 -7.70 19.08 -0.71
CA LEU A 72 -7.41 18.26 -1.88
C LEU A 72 -8.20 18.70 -3.13
N LYS A 73 -9.39 19.28 -2.96
CA LYS A 73 -10.26 19.67 -4.07
C LYS A 73 -9.72 20.85 -4.88
N ILE A 74 -8.83 21.66 -4.30
CA ILE A 74 -8.21 22.83 -4.93
C ILE A 74 -6.69 22.73 -5.05
N ALA A 75 -6.09 21.60 -4.68
CA ALA A 75 -4.66 21.36 -4.86
C ALA A 75 -4.25 21.56 -6.33
N GLU A 76 -3.20 22.33 -6.60
CA GLU A 76 -2.79 22.70 -7.95
C GLU A 76 -1.90 21.64 -8.61
N SER A 77 -1.13 20.91 -7.80
CA SER A 77 -0.31 19.79 -8.23
C SER A 77 -0.46 18.59 -7.29
N LEU A 78 -0.02 17.41 -7.74
CA LEU A 78 0.00 16.23 -6.87
C LEU A 78 0.96 16.38 -5.67
N TYR A 79 2.01 17.20 -5.80
CA TYR A 79 2.87 17.55 -4.66
C TYR A 79 2.12 18.42 -3.64
N ASP A 80 1.31 19.38 -4.10
CA ASP A 80 0.49 20.20 -3.20
C ASP A 80 -0.57 19.34 -2.50
N ALA A 81 -1.16 18.38 -3.21
CA ALA A 81 -2.05 17.39 -2.60
C ALA A 81 -1.32 16.61 -1.49
N ALA A 82 -0.08 16.17 -1.71
CA ALA A 82 0.74 15.51 -0.67
C ALA A 82 1.03 16.44 0.52
N ARG A 83 1.23 17.74 0.27
CA ARG A 83 1.42 18.76 1.31
C ARG A 83 0.14 19.05 2.10
N VAL A 84 -1.03 19.02 1.47
CA VAL A 84 -2.34 19.10 2.13
C VAL A 84 -2.50 17.93 3.11
N VAL A 85 -2.23 16.69 2.67
CA VAL A 85 -2.26 15.51 3.57
C VAL A 85 -1.28 15.71 4.73
N GLY A 86 -0.05 16.12 4.45
CA GLY A 86 0.96 16.37 5.48
C GLY A 86 0.59 17.49 6.47
N LYS A 87 -0.13 18.52 6.02
CA LYS A 87 -0.69 19.57 6.88
C LYS A 87 -1.73 18.99 7.83
N MET A 88 -2.62 18.13 7.34
CA MET A 88 -3.62 17.46 8.19
C MET A 88 -2.99 16.50 9.20
N VAL A 89 -1.93 15.78 8.81
CA VAL A 89 -1.15 14.95 9.75
C VAL A 89 -0.56 15.79 10.88
N ARG A 90 0.03 16.94 10.57
CA ARG A 90 0.54 17.87 11.59
C ARG A 90 -0.56 18.43 12.47
N HIS A 91 -1.69 18.82 11.90
CA HIS A 91 -2.81 19.33 12.68
C HIS A 91 -3.32 18.29 13.70
N VAL A 92 -3.48 17.03 13.29
CA VAL A 92 -3.85 15.95 14.22
C VAL A 92 -2.73 15.68 15.23
N SER A 93 -1.47 15.78 14.84
CA SER A 93 -0.33 15.72 15.76
C SER A 93 -0.40 16.81 16.83
N ASP A 94 -0.74 18.05 16.46
CA ASP A 94 -0.84 19.16 17.41
C ASP A 94 -1.98 18.94 18.44
N LEU A 95 -3.04 18.22 18.04
CA LEU A 95 -4.15 17.86 18.93
C LEU A 95 -3.80 16.72 19.88
N ASP A 96 -3.19 15.65 19.37
CA ASP A 96 -3.16 14.36 20.09
C ASP A 96 -1.76 13.95 20.60
N ARG A 97 -0.68 14.45 20.01
CA ARG A 97 0.68 13.93 20.27
C ARG A 97 1.07 14.05 21.75
N GLU A 98 0.86 15.20 22.36
CA GLU A 98 1.24 15.43 23.76
C GLU A 98 0.54 14.43 24.70
N PHE A 99 -0.74 14.15 24.46
CA PHE A 99 -1.52 13.22 25.26
C PHE A 99 -1.06 11.77 25.05
N LEU A 100 -0.78 11.38 23.80
CA LEU A 100 -0.25 10.05 23.49
C LEU A 100 1.11 9.81 24.15
N GLU A 101 2.02 10.78 24.05
CA GLU A 101 3.38 10.65 24.58
C GLU A 101 3.40 10.60 26.11
N ARG A 102 2.48 11.30 26.80
CA ARG A 102 2.29 11.18 28.26
C ARG A 102 2.00 9.74 28.69
N ASP A 103 1.21 9.01 27.90
CA ASP A 103 0.87 7.61 28.14
C ASP A 103 1.82 6.62 27.44
N LYS A 104 2.98 7.10 26.97
CA LYS A 104 4.02 6.32 26.28
C LYS A 104 3.58 5.68 24.97
N PHE A 105 2.54 6.21 24.33
CA PHE A 105 2.19 5.89 22.96
C PHE A 105 2.92 6.80 21.97
N SER A 106 3.33 6.24 20.83
CA SER A 106 3.97 7.03 19.78
C SER A 106 2.94 7.59 18.80
N PHE A 107 3.10 8.84 18.39
CA PHE A 107 2.37 9.39 17.25
C PHE A 107 2.89 8.74 15.97
N ASN A 108 2.11 7.82 15.41
CA ASN A 108 2.52 7.02 14.26
C ASN A 108 1.36 6.81 13.28
N CYS A 109 1.32 7.59 12.21
CA CYS A 109 0.44 7.36 11.06
C CYS A 109 1.20 7.65 9.76
N HIS A 110 1.01 6.80 8.76
CA HIS A 110 1.63 6.92 7.45
C HIS A 110 0.57 6.83 6.36
N PHE A 111 0.81 7.52 5.25
CA PHE A 111 -0.12 7.55 4.13
C PHE A 111 0.59 7.31 2.81
N VAL A 112 -0.02 6.54 1.91
CA VAL A 112 0.32 6.59 0.49
C VAL A 112 -0.75 7.42 -0.21
N LEU A 113 -0.35 8.49 -0.87
CA LEU A 113 -1.19 9.27 -1.78
C LEU A 113 -0.84 8.86 -3.21
N GLY A 114 -1.80 8.30 -3.94
CA GLY A 114 -1.71 8.12 -5.38
C GLY A 114 -2.79 8.90 -6.10
N GLY A 115 -2.53 9.35 -7.31
CA GLY A 115 -3.55 10.08 -8.05
C GLY A 115 -3.04 10.76 -9.30
N GLN A 116 -3.93 11.55 -9.89
CA GLN A 116 -3.65 12.39 -11.05
C GLN A 116 -4.57 13.62 -11.03
N ILE A 117 -4.00 14.76 -11.43
CA ILE A 117 -4.73 15.98 -11.77
C ILE A 117 -4.67 16.14 -13.29
N LYS A 118 -5.74 16.64 -13.91
CA LYS A 118 -5.81 16.89 -15.34
C LYS A 118 -4.62 17.73 -15.81
N GLY A 119 -3.86 17.21 -16.77
CA GLY A 119 -2.67 17.87 -17.32
C GLY A 119 -1.36 17.43 -16.66
N GLU A 120 -1.40 16.69 -15.56
CA GLU A 120 -0.22 16.07 -14.94
C GLU A 120 -0.19 14.56 -15.18
N ASP A 121 0.99 13.96 -15.08
CA ASP A 121 1.14 12.51 -15.02
C ASP A 121 0.69 11.97 -13.66
N PRO A 122 0.15 10.74 -13.60
CA PRO A 122 -0.13 10.11 -12.32
C PRO A 122 1.14 9.85 -11.52
N ASP A 123 1.05 9.96 -10.20
CA ASP A 123 2.18 9.69 -9.31
C ASP A 123 1.80 9.10 -7.95
N LEU A 124 2.81 8.72 -7.18
CA LEU A 124 2.70 8.23 -5.82
C LEU A 124 3.59 9.04 -4.87
N TYR A 125 3.03 9.36 -3.71
CA TYR A 125 3.73 9.99 -2.59
C TYR A 125 3.51 9.18 -1.31
N LEU A 126 4.57 9.06 -0.52
CA LEU A 126 4.53 8.58 0.84
C LEU A 126 4.55 9.79 1.78
N VAL A 127 3.59 9.90 2.70
CA VAL A 127 3.56 10.94 3.73
C VAL A 127 3.88 10.29 5.07
N TYR A 128 4.94 10.79 5.71
CA TYR A 128 5.45 10.30 6.99
C TYR A 128 4.75 10.94 8.20
N PRO A 129 4.91 10.40 9.42
CA PRO A 129 4.34 10.98 10.64
C PRO A 129 4.69 12.46 10.90
N PRO A 130 5.86 13.00 10.52
CA PRO A 130 6.13 14.44 10.60
C PRO A 130 5.37 15.29 9.54
N GLY A 131 4.63 14.64 8.64
CA GLY A 131 3.84 15.26 7.59
C GLY A 131 4.65 15.72 6.36
N ASN A 132 5.90 15.26 6.20
CA ASN A 132 6.70 15.50 5.01
C ASN A 132 6.45 14.41 3.95
N PRO A 133 6.33 14.77 2.67
CA PRO A 133 6.13 13.80 1.60
C PRO A 133 7.45 13.31 0.97
N LEU A 134 7.44 12.10 0.44
CA LEU A 134 8.46 11.50 -0.43
C LEU A 134 7.78 10.98 -1.71
N ARG A 135 8.25 11.41 -2.87
CA ARG A 135 7.76 10.97 -4.18
C ARG A 135 8.38 9.61 -4.55
N SER A 136 7.62 8.73 -5.19
CA SER A 136 8.21 7.54 -5.82
C SER A 136 9.06 7.92 -7.04
N SER A 137 9.97 7.04 -7.46
CA SER A 137 10.78 7.24 -8.65
C SER A 137 10.51 6.16 -9.69
N THR A 138 10.98 6.35 -10.92
CA THR A 138 10.92 5.29 -11.94
C THR A 138 11.84 4.11 -11.62
N ASP A 139 12.93 4.36 -10.88
CA ASP A 139 13.88 3.33 -10.43
C ASP A 139 13.35 2.53 -9.24
N SER A 140 12.49 3.15 -8.42
CA SER A 140 11.74 2.51 -7.35
C SER A 140 10.24 2.80 -7.53
N PRO A 141 9.59 2.10 -8.47
CA PRO A 141 8.25 2.44 -8.96
C PRO A 141 7.14 1.93 -8.04
N TYR A 142 7.40 1.78 -6.75
CA TYR A 142 6.39 1.38 -5.79
C TYR A 142 6.71 1.96 -4.40
N VAL A 143 5.69 2.12 -3.57
CA VAL A 143 5.80 2.53 -2.17
C VAL A 143 4.98 1.60 -1.31
N GLN A 144 5.41 1.39 -0.06
CA GLN A 144 4.76 0.49 0.88
C GLN A 144 4.65 1.17 2.25
N ILE A 145 3.58 0.87 2.99
CA ILE A 145 3.40 1.29 4.39
C ILE A 145 2.90 0.14 5.25
N GLY A 146 3.27 0.15 6.54
CA GLY A 146 2.95 -0.89 7.50
C GLY A 146 3.93 -2.08 7.48
N GLU A 147 3.42 -3.32 7.40
CA GLU A 147 4.20 -4.56 7.45
C GLU A 147 4.84 -4.90 6.09
N THR A 148 5.79 -4.09 5.66
CA THR A 148 6.30 -4.06 4.28
C THR A 148 7.29 -5.17 3.93
N LYS A 149 7.97 -5.75 4.92
CA LYS A 149 9.16 -6.60 4.71
C LYS A 149 8.85 -7.91 3.99
N TYR A 150 7.74 -8.55 4.31
CA TYR A 150 7.39 -9.90 3.82
C TYR A 150 7.05 -9.89 2.32
N GLY A 151 6.25 -8.91 1.89
CA GLY A 151 5.83 -8.76 0.50
C GLY A 151 6.81 -8.01 -0.40
N ARG A 152 7.87 -7.41 0.14
CA ARG A 152 8.84 -6.62 -0.65
C ARG A 152 9.64 -7.42 -1.69
N PRO A 153 10.15 -8.63 -1.41
CA PRO A 153 11.06 -9.31 -2.33
C PRO A 153 10.44 -9.71 -3.69
N ILE A 154 9.11 -9.86 -3.79
CA ILE A 154 8.46 -10.11 -5.08
C ILE A 154 8.32 -8.82 -5.91
N LEU A 155 8.15 -7.67 -5.24
CA LEU A 155 8.11 -6.36 -5.89
C LEU A 155 9.49 -6.00 -6.45
N ASP A 156 10.54 -6.16 -5.64
CA ASP A 156 11.94 -5.88 -6.03
C ASP A 156 12.39 -6.71 -7.25
N ARG A 157 11.91 -7.94 -7.38
CA ARG A 157 12.29 -8.83 -8.49
C ARG A 157 11.48 -8.60 -9.76
N GLY A 158 10.24 -8.15 -9.64
CA GLY A 158 9.26 -8.23 -10.73
C GLY A 158 8.84 -6.90 -11.33
N ILE A 159 8.78 -5.83 -10.55
CA ILE A 159 8.23 -4.56 -11.02
C ILE A 159 9.29 -3.77 -11.76
N LYS A 160 8.97 -3.36 -12.99
CA LYS A 160 9.73 -2.41 -13.78
C LYS A 160 8.78 -1.39 -14.40
N TYR A 161 9.00 -0.10 -14.10
CA TYR A 161 8.14 1.00 -14.54
C TYR A 161 7.77 0.93 -16.03
N ALA A 162 8.78 0.74 -16.89
CA ALA A 162 8.67 0.82 -18.34
C ALA A 162 7.99 -0.40 -19.00
N SER A 163 7.92 -1.56 -18.35
CA SER A 163 7.49 -2.81 -19.01
C SER A 163 6.38 -3.56 -18.25
N THR A 164 6.20 -3.30 -16.96
CA THR A 164 5.12 -3.93 -16.20
C THR A 164 3.80 -3.25 -16.54
N SER A 165 2.83 -4.00 -17.08
CA SER A 165 1.46 -3.51 -17.31
C SER A 165 0.67 -3.38 -16.01
N LEU A 166 -0.45 -2.66 -16.04
CA LEU A 166 -1.35 -2.51 -14.88
C LEU A 166 -1.86 -3.86 -14.36
N GLU A 167 -2.23 -4.79 -15.25
CA GLU A 167 -2.74 -6.10 -14.88
C GLU A 167 -1.65 -6.98 -14.25
N ALA A 168 -0.40 -6.87 -14.73
CA ALA A 168 0.73 -7.55 -14.11
C ALA A 168 1.04 -6.94 -12.73
N ALA A 169 1.06 -5.61 -12.62
CA ALA A 169 1.26 -4.91 -11.35
C ALA A 169 0.20 -5.27 -10.30
N ALA A 170 -1.07 -5.42 -10.71
CA ALA A 170 -2.15 -5.88 -9.84
C ALA A 170 -1.89 -7.29 -9.27
N LYS A 171 -1.41 -8.22 -10.10
CA LYS A 171 -1.02 -9.57 -9.64
C LYS A 171 0.15 -9.51 -8.66
N TYR A 172 1.18 -8.70 -8.95
CA TYR A 172 2.30 -8.48 -8.04
C TYR A 172 1.85 -7.91 -6.68
N ALA A 173 0.92 -6.95 -6.69
CA ALA A 173 0.35 -6.39 -5.46
C ALA A 173 -0.37 -7.46 -4.63
N LEU A 174 -1.20 -8.30 -5.26
CA LEU A 174 -1.92 -9.38 -4.58
C LEU A 174 -0.97 -10.47 -4.03
N ILE A 175 0.05 -10.89 -4.80
CA ILE A 175 1.05 -11.86 -4.34
C ILE A 175 1.90 -11.29 -3.20
N SER A 176 2.21 -10.00 -3.26
CA SER A 176 2.91 -9.28 -2.19
C SER A 176 2.09 -9.29 -0.90
N LEU A 177 0.80 -8.98 -0.98
CA LEU A 177 -0.13 -9.07 0.15
C LEU A 177 -0.27 -10.51 0.66
N ASP A 178 -0.39 -11.49 -0.22
CA ASP A 178 -0.50 -12.91 0.14
C ASP A 178 0.69 -13.40 0.95
N SER A 179 1.90 -13.08 0.48
CA SER A 179 3.14 -13.42 1.18
C SER A 179 3.17 -12.81 2.59
N THR A 180 2.71 -11.56 2.72
CA THR A 180 2.61 -10.89 4.01
C THR A 180 1.57 -11.53 4.92
N MET A 181 0.36 -11.84 4.41
CA MET A 181 -0.72 -12.46 5.20
C MET A 181 -0.34 -13.84 5.75
N ARG A 182 0.43 -14.63 4.98
CA ARG A 182 0.94 -15.94 5.42
C ARG A 182 1.99 -15.83 6.53
N SER A 183 2.79 -14.77 6.54
CA SER A 183 3.91 -14.61 7.48
C SER A 183 3.61 -13.69 8.65
N ASN A 184 2.54 -12.89 8.58
CA ASN A 184 2.14 -11.97 9.63
C ASN A 184 0.61 -11.92 9.76
N MET A 185 0.09 -12.49 10.85
CA MET A 185 -1.34 -12.58 11.15
C MET A 185 -2.04 -11.22 11.30
N THR A 186 -1.29 -10.13 11.45
CA THR A 186 -1.87 -8.81 11.62
C THR A 186 -2.31 -8.16 10.32
N VAL A 187 -1.92 -8.75 9.18
CA VAL A 187 -2.38 -8.39 7.84
C VAL A 187 -3.38 -9.42 7.38
N GLY A 188 -4.48 -8.99 6.78
CA GLY A 188 -5.49 -9.95 6.34
C GLY A 188 -6.60 -9.34 5.50
N PRO A 189 -7.35 -10.21 4.81
CA PRO A 189 -8.50 -9.78 4.03
C PRO A 189 -9.60 -9.20 4.93
N PRO A 190 -10.54 -8.40 4.37
CA PRO A 190 -10.63 -8.06 2.95
C PRO A 190 -9.48 -7.23 2.38
N VAL A 191 -9.25 -7.35 1.06
CA VAL A 191 -8.25 -6.57 0.31
C VAL A 191 -8.97 -5.63 -0.63
N ASP A 192 -8.72 -4.33 -0.49
CA ASP A 192 -9.11 -3.35 -1.49
C ASP A 192 -8.04 -3.26 -2.58
N LEU A 193 -8.43 -3.36 -3.85
CA LEU A 193 -7.56 -3.24 -5.01
C LEU A 193 -8.14 -2.20 -5.98
N LEU A 194 -7.33 -1.23 -6.36
CA LEU A 194 -7.69 -0.18 -7.33
C LEU A 194 -6.66 -0.13 -8.45
N ILE A 195 -7.14 -0.13 -9.69
CA ILE A 195 -6.33 0.04 -10.89
C ILE A 195 -6.75 1.34 -11.58
N TYR A 196 -5.82 2.28 -11.68
CA TYR A 196 -6.01 3.57 -12.30
C TYR A 196 -5.20 3.66 -13.59
N ARG A 197 -5.85 3.93 -14.72
CA ARG A 197 -5.14 4.18 -15.99
C ARG A 197 -4.90 5.68 -16.14
N ALA A 198 -3.69 6.04 -16.56
CA ALA A 198 -3.33 7.44 -16.80
C ALA A 198 -4.33 8.11 -17.76
N GLY A 199 -4.82 9.28 -17.37
CA GLY A 199 -5.79 10.07 -18.14
C GLY A 199 -7.25 9.70 -17.92
N ASP A 200 -7.57 8.67 -17.14
CA ASP A 200 -8.97 8.30 -16.88
C ASP A 200 -9.73 9.41 -16.12
N LEU A 201 -9.04 10.09 -15.20
CA LEU A 201 -9.60 11.15 -14.33
C LEU A 201 -10.93 10.76 -13.63
N ASP A 202 -11.14 9.47 -13.45
CA ASP A 202 -12.24 8.87 -12.69
C ASP A 202 -11.84 7.44 -12.25
N ILE A 203 -12.56 6.84 -11.30
CA ILE A 203 -12.29 5.49 -10.79
C ILE A 203 -13.17 4.48 -11.53
N LYS A 204 -12.58 3.73 -12.46
CA LYS A 204 -13.29 2.72 -13.28
C LYS A 204 -13.08 1.28 -12.82
N ARG A 205 -11.98 0.99 -12.11
CA ARG A 205 -11.59 -0.37 -11.72
C ARG A 205 -11.19 -0.41 -10.25
N GLN A 206 -12.15 -0.82 -9.41
CA GLN A 206 -11.94 -1.05 -7.98
C GLN A 206 -12.65 -2.34 -7.57
N ARG A 207 -12.01 -3.14 -6.70
CA ARG A 207 -12.59 -4.34 -6.13
C ARG A 207 -12.29 -4.45 -4.64
N HIS A 208 -13.25 -5.01 -3.92
CA HIS A 208 -13.14 -5.39 -2.52
C HIS A 208 -13.14 -6.93 -2.43
N LEU A 209 -11.97 -7.51 -2.22
CA LEU A 209 -11.74 -8.96 -2.26
C LEU A 209 -11.81 -9.51 -0.84
N VAL A 210 -12.94 -10.14 -0.50
CA VAL A 210 -13.10 -10.82 0.79
C VAL A 210 -12.24 -12.09 0.86
N ALA A 211 -12.07 -12.67 2.06
CA ALA A 211 -11.25 -13.86 2.24
C ALA A 211 -11.68 -15.05 1.34
N SER A 212 -12.98 -15.18 1.09
CA SER A 212 -13.57 -16.22 0.25
C SER A 212 -13.71 -15.83 -1.22
N ASP A 213 -13.13 -14.71 -1.68
CA ASP A 213 -13.20 -14.29 -3.08
C ASP A 213 -12.52 -15.35 -3.98
N PRO A 214 -13.22 -15.89 -5.01
CA PRO A 214 -12.69 -16.96 -5.85
C PRO A 214 -11.39 -16.58 -6.57
N ASP A 215 -11.26 -15.33 -7.02
CA ASP A 215 -10.07 -14.89 -7.75
C ASP A 215 -8.87 -14.78 -6.82
N LEU A 216 -9.09 -14.30 -5.59
CA LEU A 216 -8.04 -14.22 -4.56
C LEU A 216 -7.54 -15.62 -4.18
N GLN A 217 -8.45 -16.57 -3.98
CA GLN A 217 -8.13 -17.97 -3.68
C GLN A 217 -7.40 -18.65 -4.85
N GLU A 218 -7.84 -18.41 -6.09
CA GLU A 218 -7.21 -19.00 -7.26
C GLU A 218 -5.78 -18.49 -7.48
N ILE A 219 -5.56 -17.17 -7.35
CA ILE A 219 -4.22 -16.57 -7.44
C ILE A 219 -3.29 -17.19 -6.41
N HIS A 220 -3.75 -17.31 -5.16
CA HIS A 220 -3.00 -17.91 -4.07
C HIS A 220 -2.58 -19.36 -4.36
N VAL A 221 -3.55 -20.22 -4.74
CA VAL A 221 -3.29 -21.63 -5.03
C VAL A 221 -2.33 -21.80 -6.20
N ARG A 222 -2.56 -21.07 -7.30
CA ARG A 222 -1.71 -21.15 -8.50
C ARG A 222 -0.30 -20.64 -8.22
N TRP A 223 -0.16 -19.58 -7.42
CA TRP A 223 1.16 -19.05 -7.05
C TRP A 223 1.95 -20.04 -6.19
N GLU A 224 1.33 -20.64 -5.18
CA GLU A 224 1.98 -21.63 -4.32
C GLU A 224 2.46 -22.86 -5.12
N GLN A 225 1.60 -23.37 -6.01
CA GLN A 225 1.95 -24.49 -6.90
C GLN A 225 3.11 -24.14 -7.84
N SER A 226 3.08 -22.95 -8.44
CA SER A 226 4.12 -22.49 -9.35
C SER A 226 5.46 -22.31 -8.64
N LEU A 227 5.45 -21.76 -7.43
CA LEU A 227 6.65 -21.58 -6.61
C LEU A 227 7.28 -22.92 -6.26
N ARG A 228 6.48 -23.90 -5.81
CA ARG A 228 6.97 -25.25 -5.52
C ARG A 228 7.60 -25.91 -6.75
N LYS A 229 6.94 -25.80 -7.90
CA LYS A 229 7.46 -26.34 -9.16
C LYS A 229 8.81 -25.70 -9.53
N ALA A 230 8.90 -24.38 -9.45
CA ALA A 230 10.15 -23.66 -9.74
C ALA A 230 11.30 -24.08 -8.81
N VAL A 231 11.02 -24.36 -7.53
CA VAL A 231 12.03 -24.87 -6.59
C VAL A 231 12.51 -26.28 -6.98
N MET A 232 11.61 -27.16 -7.40
CA MET A 232 11.96 -28.53 -7.83
C MET A 232 12.77 -28.57 -9.13
N GLU A 233 12.69 -27.51 -9.94
CA GLU A 233 13.44 -27.36 -11.20
C GLU A 233 14.86 -26.76 -10.98
N LEU A 234 15.20 -26.38 -9.75
CA LEU A 234 16.55 -25.90 -9.43
C LEU A 234 17.58 -27.02 -9.52
N PRO A 235 18.83 -26.71 -9.93
CA PRO A 235 19.89 -27.70 -9.98
C PRO A 235 20.18 -28.27 -8.57
N PRO A 236 20.61 -29.54 -8.47
CA PRO A 236 21.01 -30.13 -7.21
C PRO A 236 22.20 -29.37 -6.61
N ILE A 237 22.23 -29.26 -5.28
CA ILE A 237 23.35 -28.68 -4.55
C ILE A 237 24.46 -29.75 -4.47
N GLY A 238 25.64 -29.44 -4.99
CA GLY A 238 26.82 -30.28 -4.80
C GLY A 238 27.31 -30.16 -3.36
N PHE A 239 27.45 -31.29 -2.67
CA PHE A 239 28.08 -31.39 -1.36
C PHE A 239 29.37 -32.20 -1.49
N ASP A 240 30.47 -31.72 -0.90
CA ASP A 240 31.66 -32.52 -0.73
C ASP A 240 31.44 -33.53 0.40
N GLU A 241 31.83 -34.79 0.21
CA GLU A 241 31.77 -35.79 1.28
C GLU A 241 32.79 -35.45 2.36
N ILE A 242 32.34 -35.29 3.60
CA ILE A 242 33.22 -35.12 4.75
C ILE A 242 33.66 -36.52 5.20
N GLU A 243 34.87 -36.93 4.82
CA GLU A 243 35.52 -38.13 5.37
C GLU A 243 35.85 -37.89 6.85
N ASN A 244 35.03 -38.43 7.75
CA ASN A 244 35.37 -38.49 9.16
C ASN A 244 36.34 -39.67 9.38
N GLU A 245 37.65 -39.39 9.42
CA GLU A 245 38.64 -40.34 9.94
C GLU A 245 38.34 -40.64 11.41
N VAL A 246 37.64 -41.74 11.67
CA VAL A 246 37.59 -42.34 13.00
C VAL A 246 38.95 -42.98 13.26
N LYS A 247 39.85 -42.24 13.90
CA LYS A 247 41.08 -42.82 14.47
C LYS A 247 40.68 -43.80 15.58
N ALA A 248 40.88 -45.08 15.31
CA ALA A 248 40.79 -46.18 16.27
C ALA A 248 41.92 -46.11 17.32
#